data_AF-A0A553EWD7-F1
#
_entry.id   AF-A0A553EWD7-F1
#
_cell.length_a   1.000
_cell.length_b   1.000
_cell.length_c   1.000
_cell.angle_alpha   90.00
_cell.angle_beta   90.00
_cell.angle_gamma   90.00
#
_symmetry.space_group_name_H-M   'P 1'
#
loop_
_entity.id
_entity.type
_entity.pdbx_description
1 polymer ?
#
loop_
_entity_poly.entity_id
_entity_poly.type
_entity_poly.pdbx_seq_one_letter_code
_entity_poly.pdbx_strand_id
1 'polypeptide(L)'
;MPKYTWKYGGILDDYSVSSNGGVYLLVFKGSPKRIIYVGTTKSFQRRMAQHKSGYLIGNRTIWRLTSSEDIYELMSCQGNRGKSSRFSYYASLAKNGKLWAHTTIEKESIMNDLNSNDDFNLFWKNYVSNFFIKNIEIWTCEMFDDHERILALESKIQRMIRTHFAIESHINAHGMSFLGKIEFTGDISKYKFDFISLPDFGEDEIMLFKQLPSKKILKFEKKASRRKRELKHLKIKEARIEHKFAYTKWKNEENDILFTCCKLNIEVTDIANSYLQRTVEEIENRIKYLKRFYEFPKKYT
;
A
#
# COMPACT_ATOMS: atom_id res chain seq x y z
N MET A 1 -8.40 -32.70 12.80
CA MET A 1 -7.94 -31.71 11.82
C MET A 1 -6.42 -31.79 11.72
N PRO A 2 -5.84 -31.67 10.52
CA PRO A 2 -4.38 -31.58 10.36
C PRO A 2 -3.84 -30.40 11.17
N LYS A 3 -2.73 -30.62 11.87
CA LYS A 3 -2.04 -29.59 12.64
C LYS A 3 -0.84 -29.09 11.85
N TYR A 4 -0.73 -27.78 11.73
CA TYR A 4 0.29 -27.11 10.94
C TYR A 4 1.31 -26.42 11.84
N THR A 5 2.56 -26.35 11.39
CA THR A 5 3.66 -25.73 12.13
C THR A 5 4.34 -24.73 11.21
N TRP A 6 4.44 -23.48 11.65
CA TRP A 6 5.31 -22.51 11.00
C TRP A 6 6.75 -22.72 11.46
N LYS A 7 7.65 -22.90 10.51
CA LYS A 7 9.08 -23.10 10.74
C LYS A 7 9.87 -21.93 10.20
N TYR A 8 10.81 -21.44 10.99
CA TYR A 8 11.80 -20.48 10.53
C TYR A 8 12.77 -21.17 9.58
N GLY A 9 12.98 -20.60 8.40
CA GLY A 9 13.80 -21.14 7.32
C GLY A 9 15.13 -20.43 7.10
N GLY A 10 15.49 -19.48 7.96
CA GLY A 10 16.67 -18.62 7.76
C GLY A 10 16.34 -17.34 6.99
N ILE A 11 17.38 -16.69 6.48
CA ILE A 11 17.26 -15.47 5.66
C ILE A 11 17.37 -15.81 4.18
N LEU A 12 16.79 -15.02 3.30
CA LEU A 12 16.79 -15.30 1.85
C LEU A 12 18.20 -15.40 1.25
N ASP A 13 19.19 -14.78 1.89
CA ASP A 13 20.60 -14.92 1.47
C ASP A 13 21.21 -16.27 1.87
N ASP A 14 20.78 -16.83 3.00
CA ASP A 14 21.29 -18.04 3.63
C ASP A 14 20.12 -18.77 4.34
N TYR A 15 19.47 -19.66 3.59
CA TYR A 15 18.26 -20.34 4.01
C TYR A 15 18.44 -21.86 4.04
N SER A 16 17.76 -22.48 4.99
CA SER A 16 17.62 -23.94 5.08
C SER A 16 16.13 -24.25 5.19
N VAL A 17 15.54 -24.61 4.05
CA VAL A 17 14.13 -25.00 3.95
C VAL A 17 14.00 -26.34 3.26
N SER A 18 12.94 -27.06 3.57
CA SER A 18 12.68 -28.37 2.97
C SER A 18 12.40 -28.28 1.46
N SER A 19 12.55 -29.42 0.79
CA SER A 19 12.13 -29.61 -0.60
C SER A 19 10.61 -29.79 -0.74
N ASN A 20 9.88 -29.88 0.38
CA ASN A 20 8.43 -30.02 0.44
C ASN A 20 7.69 -28.76 -0.01
N GLY A 21 6.37 -28.89 -0.19
CA GLY A 21 5.46 -27.81 -0.56
C GLY A 21 4.58 -27.30 0.58
N GLY A 22 3.85 -26.22 0.29
CA GLY A 22 2.90 -25.59 1.19
C GLY A 22 2.87 -24.07 1.01
N VAL A 23 2.62 -23.36 2.10
CA VAL A 23 2.56 -21.88 2.14
C VAL A 23 3.87 -21.34 2.73
N TYR A 24 4.36 -20.22 2.21
CA TYR A 24 5.52 -19.51 2.76
C TYR A 24 5.24 -18.01 2.88
N LEU A 25 6.01 -17.39 3.77
CA LEU A 25 6.02 -15.96 4.02
C LEU A 25 7.45 -15.45 3.84
N LEU A 26 7.59 -14.31 3.17
CA LEU A 26 8.80 -13.51 3.21
C LEU A 26 8.55 -12.35 4.17
N VAL A 27 9.46 -12.17 5.12
CA VAL A 27 9.28 -11.27 6.26
C VAL A 27 10.47 -10.35 6.32
N PHE A 28 10.24 -9.05 6.30
CA PHE A 28 11.31 -8.08 6.40
C PHE A 28 11.67 -7.82 7.87
N LYS A 29 12.93 -8.00 8.24
CA LYS A 29 13.44 -7.93 9.63
C LYS A 29 13.71 -6.51 10.15
N GLY A 30 13.44 -5.48 9.36
CA GLY A 30 13.56 -4.09 9.79
C GLY A 30 12.52 -3.73 10.86
N SER A 31 12.68 -2.56 11.50
CA SER A 31 11.67 -2.05 12.45
C SER A 31 10.56 -1.31 11.68
N PRO A 32 9.28 -1.66 11.83
CA PRO A 32 8.72 -2.84 12.52
C PRO A 32 8.81 -4.15 11.71
N LYS A 33 9.07 -5.29 12.33
CA LYS A 33 9.17 -6.57 11.60
C LYS A 33 7.82 -6.93 10.96
N ARG A 34 7.80 -7.23 9.65
CA ARG A 34 6.55 -7.29 8.85
C ARG A 34 6.59 -8.28 7.70
N ILE A 35 5.43 -8.83 7.34
CA ILE A 35 5.28 -9.68 6.15
C ILE A 35 5.38 -8.80 4.90
N ILE A 36 6.14 -9.21 3.88
CA ILE A 36 6.25 -8.49 2.60
C ILE A 36 5.83 -9.33 1.40
N TYR A 37 5.62 -10.63 1.60
CA TYR A 37 5.11 -11.52 0.55
C TYR A 37 4.49 -12.77 1.17
N VAL A 38 3.42 -13.27 0.54
CA VAL A 38 2.77 -14.55 0.87
C VAL A 38 2.64 -15.34 -0.42
N GLY A 39 3.03 -16.61 -0.41
CA GLY A 39 2.85 -17.46 -1.58
C GLY A 39 2.78 -18.94 -1.28
N THR A 40 2.52 -19.72 -2.32
CA THR A 40 2.49 -21.18 -2.28
C THR A 40 3.50 -21.78 -3.24
N THR A 41 3.93 -23.01 -2.96
CA THR A 41 4.85 -23.74 -3.82
C THR A 41 4.77 -25.24 -3.56
N LYS A 42 5.18 -26.04 -4.56
CA LYS A 42 5.43 -27.48 -4.40
C LYS A 42 6.82 -27.80 -3.85
N SER A 43 7.72 -26.81 -3.83
CA SER A 43 9.07 -26.92 -3.29
C SER A 43 9.53 -25.57 -2.76
N PHE A 44 9.76 -25.46 -1.45
CA PHE A 44 10.25 -24.23 -0.83
C PHE A 44 11.66 -23.90 -1.33
N GLN A 45 12.57 -24.88 -1.32
CA GLN A 45 13.96 -24.67 -1.74
C GLN A 45 14.05 -24.06 -3.15
N ARG A 46 13.33 -24.64 -4.13
CA ARG A 46 13.29 -24.13 -5.50
C ARG A 46 12.69 -22.72 -5.57
N ARG A 47 11.62 -22.46 -4.82
CA ARG A 47 10.94 -21.16 -4.83
C ARG A 47 11.77 -20.06 -4.19
N MET A 48 12.52 -20.35 -3.13
CA MET A 48 13.42 -19.38 -2.50
C MET A 48 14.57 -19.02 -3.42
N ALA A 49 15.15 -20.00 -4.13
CA ALA A 49 16.15 -19.75 -5.16
C ALA A 49 15.62 -18.83 -6.28
N GLN A 50 14.39 -19.07 -6.74
CA GLN A 50 13.72 -18.22 -7.73
C GLN A 50 13.46 -16.80 -7.22
N HIS A 51 13.08 -16.64 -5.95
CA HIS A 51 12.93 -15.31 -5.34
C HIS A 51 14.28 -14.60 -5.26
N LYS A 52 15.31 -15.24 -4.69
CA LYS A 52 16.66 -14.67 -4.56
C LYS A 52 17.21 -14.23 -5.92
N SER A 53 17.19 -15.13 -6.91
CA SER A 53 17.64 -14.82 -8.27
C SER A 53 16.81 -13.69 -8.87
N GLY A 54 15.48 -13.75 -8.77
CA GLY A 54 14.58 -12.72 -9.28
C GLY A 54 14.84 -11.33 -8.69
N TYR A 55 15.15 -11.22 -7.39
CA TYR A 55 15.54 -9.94 -6.79
C TYR A 55 16.90 -9.46 -7.30
N LEU A 56 17.90 -10.35 -7.37
CA LEU A 56 19.27 -10.02 -7.79
C LEU A 56 19.37 -9.56 -9.26
N ILE A 57 18.42 -9.97 -10.10
CA ILE A 57 18.36 -9.56 -11.50
C ILE A 57 17.27 -8.49 -11.74
N GLY A 58 16.64 -7.94 -10.70
CA GLY A 58 15.63 -6.89 -10.87
C GLY A 58 14.29 -7.36 -11.47
N ASN A 59 14.00 -8.67 -11.54
CA ASN A 59 12.74 -9.22 -12.03
C ASN A 59 11.65 -9.33 -10.94
N ARG A 60 11.86 -8.67 -9.81
CA ARG A 60 10.94 -8.66 -8.67
C ARG A 60 10.80 -7.24 -8.13
N THR A 61 9.61 -6.91 -7.66
CA THR A 61 9.37 -5.64 -6.99
C THR A 61 10.21 -5.54 -5.73
N ILE A 62 10.94 -4.44 -5.58
CA ILE A 62 11.74 -4.12 -4.39
C ILE A 62 11.31 -2.76 -3.86
N TRP A 63 11.09 -2.71 -2.54
CA TRP A 63 10.76 -1.48 -1.83
C TRP A 63 11.99 -1.00 -1.07
N ARG A 64 12.37 0.26 -1.27
CA ARG A 64 13.42 0.92 -0.50
C ARG A 64 12.78 1.68 0.66
N LEU A 65 12.95 1.13 1.85
CA LEU A 65 12.37 1.65 3.08
C LEU A 65 13.47 2.32 3.91
N THR A 66 13.18 3.51 4.43
CA THR A 66 13.98 4.14 5.49
C THR A 66 13.55 3.61 6.87
N SER A 67 14.29 3.95 7.91
CA SER A 67 13.98 3.57 9.30
C SER A 67 12.62 4.08 9.80
N SER A 68 12.08 5.12 9.18
CA SER A 68 10.78 5.73 9.53
C SER A 68 9.64 5.34 8.60
N GLU A 69 9.91 4.57 7.53
CA GLU A 69 8.90 4.23 6.52
C GLU A 69 8.40 2.80 6.68
N ASP A 70 7.07 2.65 6.72
CA ASP A 70 6.42 1.36 6.65
C ASP A 70 6.03 1.02 5.20
N ILE A 71 6.28 -0.22 4.80
CA ILE A 71 5.97 -0.68 3.44
C ILE A 71 4.47 -0.61 3.14
N TYR A 72 3.63 -0.99 4.09
CA TYR A 72 2.20 -1.00 3.87
C TYR A 72 1.61 0.40 3.79
N GLU A 73 2.21 1.37 4.49
CA GLU A 73 1.89 2.78 4.29
C GLU A 73 2.18 3.23 2.86
N LEU A 74 3.37 2.93 2.34
CA LEU A 74 3.73 3.18 0.94
C LEU A 74 2.82 2.42 -0.04
N MET A 75 2.32 1.25 0.32
CA MET A 75 1.38 0.49 -0.51
C MET A 75 -0.07 0.96 -0.39
N SER A 76 -0.43 1.65 0.68
CA SER A 76 -1.83 2.00 0.94
C SER A 76 -2.35 3.08 -0.03
N CYS A 77 -1.48 3.78 -0.78
CA CYS A 77 -1.79 4.81 -1.81
C CYS A 77 -2.84 5.86 -1.38
N GLN A 78 -2.96 6.03 -0.08
CA GLN A 78 -4.24 6.26 0.55
C GLN A 78 -4.48 7.78 0.57
N GLY A 79 -5.35 8.27 -0.34
CA GLY A 79 -5.54 9.71 -0.59
C GLY A 79 -5.68 10.06 -2.07
N ASN A 80 -5.29 9.14 -2.95
CA ASN A 80 -5.37 9.30 -4.40
C ASN A 80 -6.73 8.79 -4.93
N ARG A 81 -7.55 9.68 -5.50
CA ARG A 81 -8.89 9.36 -6.02
C ARG A 81 -8.82 8.69 -7.40
N GLY A 82 -9.15 7.41 -7.49
CA GLY A 82 -9.29 6.65 -8.75
C GLY A 82 -8.09 5.75 -9.07
N LYS A 83 -8.17 4.95 -10.16
CA LYS A 83 -7.07 4.05 -10.57
C LYS A 83 -5.87 4.82 -11.13
N SER A 84 -6.10 5.82 -11.98
CA SER A 84 -5.04 6.63 -12.59
C SER A 84 -4.18 7.36 -11.57
N SER A 85 -4.78 7.85 -10.48
CA SER A 85 -4.05 8.52 -9.40
C SER A 85 -3.14 7.58 -8.59
N ARG A 86 -3.33 6.26 -8.67
CA ARG A 86 -2.54 5.26 -7.93
C ARG A 86 -1.32 4.81 -8.72
N PHE A 87 -1.47 4.60 -10.03
CA PHE A 87 -0.33 4.39 -10.92
C PHE A 87 0.62 5.59 -10.84
N SER A 88 0.09 6.81 -10.92
CA SER A 88 0.90 8.03 -10.78
C SER A 88 1.63 8.11 -9.44
N TYR A 89 1.03 7.59 -8.36
CA TYR A 89 1.67 7.54 -7.06
C TYR A 89 2.80 6.50 -6.99
N TYR A 90 2.60 5.29 -7.49
CA TYR A 90 3.70 4.31 -7.53
C TYR A 90 4.80 4.74 -8.51
N ALA A 91 4.44 5.36 -9.63
CA ALA A 91 5.41 5.99 -10.53
C ALA A 91 6.17 7.14 -9.83
N SER A 92 5.53 7.91 -8.96
CA SER A 92 6.26 8.93 -8.17
C SER A 92 7.18 8.30 -7.13
N LEU A 93 6.77 7.21 -6.47
CA LEU A 93 7.67 6.43 -5.60
C LEU A 93 8.87 5.88 -6.38
N ALA A 94 8.66 5.35 -7.59
CA ALA A 94 9.73 4.85 -8.44
C ALA A 94 10.70 5.96 -8.87
N LYS A 95 10.17 7.12 -9.29
CA LYS A 95 10.98 8.32 -9.61
C LYS A 95 11.79 8.81 -8.42
N ASN A 96 11.27 8.66 -7.20
CA ASN A 96 11.96 9.02 -5.97
C ASN A 96 12.90 7.92 -5.44
N GLY A 97 13.15 6.86 -6.21
CA GLY A 97 14.04 5.75 -5.83
C GLY A 97 13.51 4.91 -4.67
N LYS A 98 12.20 4.93 -4.41
CA LYS A 98 11.53 4.18 -3.32
C LYS A 98 10.96 2.84 -3.79
N LEU A 99 10.76 2.68 -5.09
CA LEU A 99 10.14 1.50 -5.67
C LEU A 99 10.83 1.08 -6.97
N TRP A 100 11.38 -0.12 -6.97
CA TRP A 100 11.68 -0.86 -8.20
C TRP A 100 10.52 -1.80 -8.47
N ALA A 101 9.87 -1.69 -9.61
CA ALA A 101 8.69 -2.50 -9.91
C ALA A 101 8.82 -3.20 -11.26
N HIS A 102 8.53 -4.51 -11.24
CA HIS A 102 8.31 -5.29 -12.43
C HIS A 102 6.83 -5.67 -12.48
N THR A 103 6.15 -5.08 -13.45
CA THR A 103 4.70 -5.09 -13.67
C THR A 103 4.34 -6.26 -14.59
N THR A 104 5.10 -6.50 -15.65
CA THR A 104 4.85 -7.57 -16.63
C THR A 104 5.81 -8.74 -16.48
N ILE A 105 5.34 -9.99 -16.58
CA ILE A 105 6.15 -11.20 -16.35
C ILE A 105 7.08 -11.53 -17.54
N GLU A 106 6.83 -10.95 -18.72
CA GLU A 106 7.43 -11.33 -20.00
C GLU A 106 8.21 -10.18 -20.63
N LYS A 107 9.34 -9.78 -20.01
CA LYS A 107 10.26 -8.81 -20.64
C LYS A 107 11.64 -9.42 -20.79
N GLU A 108 12.20 -9.25 -21.98
CA GLU A 108 13.57 -9.68 -22.31
C GLU A 108 14.62 -8.82 -21.60
N SER A 109 14.31 -7.54 -21.35
CA SER A 109 15.20 -6.59 -20.68
C SER A 109 14.70 -6.23 -19.27
N ILE A 110 15.63 -6.21 -18.31
CA ILE A 110 15.39 -5.76 -16.94
C ILE A 110 15.21 -4.24 -16.94
N MET A 111 13.99 -3.77 -16.66
CA MET A 111 13.69 -2.34 -16.52
C MET A 111 12.63 -2.11 -15.42
N ASN A 112 12.66 -0.94 -14.80
CA ASN A 112 11.60 -0.52 -13.90
C ASN A 112 10.41 -0.02 -14.72
N ASP A 113 9.30 -0.75 -14.66
CA ASP A 113 8.12 -0.46 -15.48
C ASP A 113 7.40 0.83 -15.06
N LEU A 114 7.71 1.34 -13.87
CA LEU A 114 7.15 2.57 -13.34
C LEU A 114 8.10 3.78 -13.51
N ASN A 115 9.34 3.54 -13.92
CA ASN A 115 10.35 4.56 -14.22
C ASN A 115 11.40 4.00 -15.20
N SER A 116 11.17 4.15 -16.50
CA SER A 116 12.05 3.57 -17.55
C SER A 116 13.50 4.07 -17.51
N ASN A 117 13.75 5.20 -16.85
CA ASN A 117 15.10 5.78 -16.71
C ASN A 117 15.87 5.22 -15.50
N ASP A 118 15.22 4.37 -14.69
CA ASP A 118 15.84 3.72 -13.52
C ASP A 118 16.62 2.49 -13.97
N ASP A 119 17.93 2.50 -13.77
CA ASP A 119 18.81 1.36 -14.05
C ASP A 119 19.01 0.52 -12.78
N PHE A 120 18.62 -0.76 -12.88
CA PHE A 120 18.80 -1.72 -11.81
C PHE A 120 20.26 -1.82 -11.37
N ASN A 121 21.18 -1.92 -12.33
CA ASN A 121 22.59 -2.21 -12.06
C ASN A 121 23.30 -1.06 -11.35
N LEU A 122 22.85 0.18 -11.58
CA LEU A 122 23.46 1.37 -10.99
C LEU A 122 22.91 1.66 -9.57
N PHE A 123 21.59 1.68 -9.39
CA PHE A 123 20.98 2.19 -8.15
C PHE A 123 20.44 1.11 -7.22
N TRP A 124 20.00 -0.03 -7.76
CA TRP A 124 19.25 -1.02 -6.99
C TRP A 124 20.08 -2.23 -6.61
N LYS A 125 20.93 -2.74 -7.52
CA LYS A 125 21.73 -3.94 -7.33
C LYS A 125 22.51 -3.93 -6.02
N ASN A 126 23.18 -2.82 -5.73
CA ASN A 126 23.94 -2.66 -4.48
C ASN A 126 23.01 -2.75 -3.25
N TYR A 127 21.91 -2.00 -3.23
CA TYR A 127 20.92 -2.03 -2.15
C TYR A 127 20.31 -3.43 -1.98
N VAL A 128 19.99 -4.11 -3.08
CA VAL A 128 19.36 -5.43 -3.06
C VAL A 128 20.29 -6.47 -2.45
N SER A 129 21.52 -6.56 -2.96
CA SER A 129 22.50 -7.56 -2.53
C SER A 129 22.99 -7.32 -1.11
N ASN A 130 23.23 -6.05 -0.74
CA ASN A 130 23.86 -5.74 0.55
C ASN A 130 22.88 -5.48 1.67
N PHE A 131 21.62 -5.17 1.37
CA PHE A 131 20.62 -4.84 2.38
C PHE A 131 19.34 -5.64 2.20
N PHE A 132 18.62 -5.49 1.09
CA PHE A 132 17.26 -6.00 0.98
C PHE A 132 17.15 -7.51 1.21
N ILE A 133 17.90 -8.33 0.46
CA ILE A 133 17.83 -9.81 0.56
C ILE A 133 18.27 -10.30 1.93
N LYS A 134 19.33 -9.70 2.50
CA LYS A 134 19.84 -10.02 3.84
C LYS A 134 18.86 -9.68 4.96
N ASN A 135 17.86 -8.84 4.68
CA ASN A 135 16.81 -8.46 5.60
C ASN A 135 15.48 -9.21 5.37
N ILE A 136 15.44 -10.20 4.48
CA ILE A 136 14.27 -11.04 4.28
C ILE A 136 14.45 -12.35 5.02
N GLU A 137 13.63 -12.60 6.03
CA GLU A 137 13.43 -13.89 6.69
C GLU A 137 12.41 -14.74 5.92
N ILE A 138 12.59 -16.06 6.00
CA ILE A 138 11.70 -17.03 5.38
C ILE A 138 11.00 -17.81 6.49
N TRP A 139 9.67 -17.91 6.36
CA TRP A 139 8.84 -18.78 7.20
C TRP A 139 8.02 -19.71 6.32
N THR A 140 8.04 -21.00 6.64
CA THR A 140 7.33 -22.03 5.86
C THR A 140 6.31 -22.76 6.72
N CYS A 141 5.18 -23.07 6.11
CA CYS A 141 4.16 -23.96 6.63
C CYS A 141 4.04 -25.12 5.64
N GLU A 142 4.74 -26.21 5.95
CA GLU A 142 4.63 -27.45 5.16
C GLU A 142 3.21 -27.99 5.25
N MET A 143 2.63 -28.27 4.08
CA MET A 143 1.28 -28.81 3.96
C MET A 143 1.30 -29.96 2.95
N PHE A 144 0.81 -31.11 3.38
CA PHE A 144 0.63 -32.30 2.52
C PHE A 144 -0.83 -32.47 2.08
N ASP A 145 -1.64 -31.43 2.26
CA ASP A 145 -3.06 -31.40 1.89
C ASP A 145 -3.29 -31.22 0.39
N ASP A 146 -4.55 -31.30 -0.01
CA ASP A 146 -5.00 -30.92 -1.34
C ASP A 146 -4.66 -29.46 -1.68
N HIS A 147 -4.50 -29.20 -2.98
CA HIS A 147 -4.10 -27.90 -3.50
C HIS A 147 -5.08 -26.78 -3.12
N GLU A 148 -6.38 -27.07 -2.97
CA GLU A 148 -7.36 -26.05 -2.59
C GLU A 148 -7.12 -25.52 -1.17
N ARG A 149 -6.80 -26.41 -0.21
CA ARG A 149 -6.48 -25.99 1.17
C ARG A 149 -5.27 -25.08 1.24
N ILE A 150 -4.23 -25.41 0.48
CA ILE A 150 -2.99 -24.63 0.39
C ILE A 150 -3.30 -23.21 -0.14
N LEU A 151 -4.03 -23.13 -1.25
CA LEU A 151 -4.45 -21.85 -1.85
C LEU A 151 -5.42 -21.06 -0.96
N ALA A 152 -6.30 -21.75 -0.22
CA ALA A 152 -7.22 -21.13 0.72
C ALA A 152 -6.48 -20.48 1.90
N LEU A 153 -5.42 -21.11 2.42
CA LEU A 153 -4.60 -20.52 3.48
C LEU A 153 -3.87 -19.27 2.98
N GLU A 154 -3.19 -19.36 1.83
CA GLU A 154 -2.52 -18.21 1.17
C GLU A 154 -3.50 -17.04 1.01
N SER A 155 -4.66 -17.32 0.42
CA SER A 155 -5.66 -16.28 0.15
C SER A 155 -6.26 -15.69 1.43
N LYS A 156 -6.41 -16.48 2.50
CA LYS A 156 -6.88 -15.99 3.80
C LYS A 156 -5.85 -15.02 4.41
N ILE A 157 -4.57 -15.36 4.39
CA ILE A 157 -3.49 -14.50 4.90
C ILE A 157 -3.40 -13.21 4.07
N GLN A 158 -3.38 -13.31 2.74
CA GLN A 158 -3.32 -12.14 1.84
C GLN A 158 -4.52 -11.20 2.04
N ARG A 159 -5.75 -11.73 2.14
CA ARG A 159 -6.96 -10.91 2.39
C ARG A 159 -6.91 -10.22 3.74
N MET A 160 -6.41 -10.90 4.76
CA MET A 160 -6.26 -10.36 6.11
C MET A 160 -5.29 -9.18 6.14
N ILE A 161 -4.08 -9.36 5.60
CA ILE A 161 -3.07 -8.30 5.44
C ILE A 161 -3.67 -7.13 4.63
N ARG A 162 -4.24 -7.43 3.46
CA ARG A 162 -4.86 -6.42 2.59
C ARG A 162 -5.91 -5.58 3.33
N THR A 163 -6.77 -6.23 4.11
CA THR A 163 -7.87 -5.56 4.81
C THR A 163 -7.37 -4.75 6.00
N HIS A 164 -6.47 -5.33 6.81
CA HIS A 164 -5.96 -4.70 8.01
C HIS A 164 -5.14 -3.44 7.69
N PHE A 165 -4.23 -3.56 6.72
CA PHE A 165 -3.37 -2.45 6.31
C PHE A 165 -3.96 -1.60 5.18
N ALA A 166 -5.17 -1.93 4.72
CA ALA A 166 -5.91 -1.21 3.67
C ALA A 166 -5.07 -1.01 2.38
N ILE A 167 -4.46 -2.10 1.91
CA ILE A 167 -3.60 -2.14 0.71
C ILE A 167 -4.41 -2.26 -0.60
N GLU A 168 -5.75 -2.17 -0.51
CA GLU A 168 -6.71 -2.18 -1.64
C GLU A 168 -6.48 -3.35 -2.64
N SER A 169 -7.12 -3.33 -3.80
CA SER A 169 -7.11 -4.43 -4.78
C SER A 169 -5.86 -4.50 -5.68
N HIS A 170 -4.72 -3.92 -5.26
CA HIS A 170 -3.47 -3.90 -6.05
C HIS A 170 -2.70 -5.20 -6.02
N ILE A 171 -3.07 -6.07 -5.08
CA ILE A 171 -2.81 -7.50 -5.17
C ILE A 171 -3.71 -7.98 -6.32
N ASN A 172 -3.19 -8.04 -7.56
CA ASN A 172 -3.82 -8.54 -8.80
C ASN A 172 -4.25 -7.51 -9.88
N ALA A 173 -3.78 -6.26 -9.91
CA ALA A 173 -3.99 -5.49 -11.14
C ALA A 173 -3.24 -6.20 -12.28
N HIS A 174 -3.85 -6.37 -13.46
CA HIS A 174 -3.18 -7.02 -14.59
C HIS A 174 -1.85 -6.30 -14.84
N GLY A 175 -0.76 -7.05 -14.72
CA GLY A 175 0.57 -6.48 -14.77
C GLY A 175 1.01 -5.78 -13.49
N MET A 176 0.58 -6.10 -12.27
CA MET A 176 1.20 -5.57 -11.05
C MET A 176 1.18 -6.64 -9.96
N SER A 177 2.35 -7.08 -9.49
CA SER A 177 2.48 -8.08 -8.42
C SER A 177 3.34 -7.53 -7.29
N PHE A 178 2.70 -6.83 -6.35
CA PHE A 178 3.38 -6.21 -5.22
C PHE A 178 3.37 -7.05 -3.94
N LEU A 179 2.41 -7.97 -3.78
CA LEU A 179 2.23 -8.78 -2.56
C LEU A 179 1.86 -10.26 -2.84
N GLY A 180 2.09 -10.74 -4.05
CA GLY A 180 1.59 -12.04 -4.52
C GLY A 180 0.24 -11.91 -5.22
N LYS A 181 -0.29 -13.01 -5.76
CA LYS A 181 -1.58 -13.05 -6.46
C LYS A 181 -2.63 -13.70 -5.56
N ILE A 182 -3.80 -13.08 -5.37
CA ILE A 182 -4.94 -13.74 -4.70
C ILE A 182 -5.59 -14.67 -5.72
N GLU A 183 -5.26 -15.97 -5.67
CA GLU A 183 -5.74 -16.96 -6.64
C GLU A 183 -7.02 -17.68 -6.22
N PHE A 184 -7.35 -17.73 -4.91
CA PHE A 184 -8.56 -18.42 -4.44
C PHE A 184 -9.68 -17.44 -4.09
N THR A 185 -10.73 -17.42 -4.91
CA THR A 185 -11.95 -16.62 -4.70
C THR A 185 -13.10 -17.43 -4.07
N GLY A 186 -12.94 -18.75 -3.93
CA GLY A 186 -13.93 -19.63 -3.32
C GLY A 186 -14.21 -19.33 -1.84
N ASP A 187 -15.25 -19.96 -1.30
CA ASP A 187 -15.58 -19.85 0.12
C ASP A 187 -14.50 -20.53 0.97
N ILE A 188 -13.68 -19.73 1.65
CA ILE A 188 -12.64 -20.19 2.56
C ILE A 188 -13.20 -20.65 3.92
N SER A 189 -14.50 -20.42 4.20
CA SER A 189 -15.13 -20.74 5.49
C SER A 189 -15.22 -22.25 5.77
N LYS A 190 -15.11 -23.07 4.71
CA LYS A 190 -15.05 -24.54 4.79
C LYS A 190 -13.76 -25.05 5.42
N TYR A 191 -12.69 -24.25 5.45
CA TYR A 191 -11.39 -24.63 6.01
C TYR A 191 -11.17 -24.01 7.39
N LYS A 192 -10.79 -24.84 8.35
CA LYS A 192 -10.17 -24.40 9.61
C LYS A 192 -8.72 -24.87 9.61
N PHE A 193 -7.84 -24.03 10.13
CA PHE A 193 -6.40 -24.28 10.24
C PHE A 193 -6.03 -24.28 11.72
N ASP A 194 -5.34 -25.32 12.17
CA ASP A 194 -4.87 -25.44 13.55
C ASP A 194 -3.34 -25.32 13.57
N PHE A 195 -2.82 -24.19 14.06
CA PHE A 195 -1.37 -23.92 14.11
C PHE A 195 -0.78 -24.28 15.47
N ILE A 196 0.29 -25.10 15.48
CA ILE A 196 1.06 -25.47 16.67
C ILE A 196 2.00 -24.32 17.06
N SER A 197 2.66 -23.72 16.08
CA SER A 197 3.55 -22.58 16.24
C SER A 197 3.12 -21.44 15.33
N LEU A 198 3.44 -20.21 15.73
CA LEU A 198 3.28 -19.03 14.91
C LEU A 198 4.65 -18.40 14.64
N PRO A 199 4.83 -17.71 13.52
CA PRO A 199 6.01 -16.92 13.30
C PRO A 199 6.14 -15.79 14.32
N ASP A 200 7.37 -15.40 14.60
CA ASP A 200 7.69 -14.26 15.45
C ASP A 200 7.59 -12.95 14.64
N PHE A 201 6.43 -12.30 14.72
CA PHE A 201 6.11 -11.04 14.02
C PHE A 201 5.89 -9.87 14.98
N GLY A 202 5.64 -8.68 14.43
CA GLY A 202 5.06 -7.59 15.20
C GLY A 202 3.72 -7.98 15.86
N GLU A 203 3.36 -7.28 16.92
CA GLU A 203 2.17 -7.58 17.74
C GLU A 203 0.87 -7.62 16.91
N ASP A 204 0.73 -6.68 15.96
CA ASP A 204 -0.40 -6.61 15.03
C ASP A 204 -0.52 -7.91 14.23
N GLU A 205 0.56 -8.34 13.56
CA GLU A 205 0.57 -9.57 12.75
C GLU A 205 0.41 -10.85 13.57
N ILE A 206 0.96 -10.92 14.79
CA ILE A 206 0.73 -12.06 15.68
C ILE A 206 -0.76 -12.17 16.00
N MET A 207 -1.42 -11.05 16.31
CA MET A 207 -2.86 -11.01 16.56
C MET A 207 -3.64 -11.48 15.32
N LEU A 208 -3.26 -11.02 14.12
CA LEU A 208 -3.82 -11.45 12.86
C LEU A 208 -3.74 -12.98 12.68
N PHE A 209 -2.55 -13.56 12.90
CA PHE A 209 -2.32 -15.00 12.74
C PHE A 209 -3.09 -15.86 13.76
N LYS A 210 -3.17 -15.42 15.02
CA LYS A 210 -3.97 -16.10 16.06
C LYS A 210 -5.45 -16.18 15.69
N GLN A 211 -5.93 -15.28 14.84
CA GLN A 211 -7.33 -15.22 14.42
C GLN A 211 -7.59 -15.93 13.08
N LEU A 212 -6.57 -16.39 12.36
CA LEU A 212 -6.72 -17.22 11.14
C LEU A 212 -7.61 -18.46 11.34
N PRO A 213 -7.65 -19.14 12.49
CA PRO A 213 -8.59 -20.25 12.71
C PRO A 213 -10.06 -19.81 12.83
N SER A 214 -10.33 -18.51 13.06
CA SER A 214 -11.67 -17.97 13.25
C SER A 214 -12.45 -17.84 11.93
N LYS A 215 -13.77 -18.09 12.00
CA LYS A 215 -14.73 -17.84 10.91
C LYS A 215 -15.14 -16.37 10.79
N LYS A 216 -14.88 -15.53 11.81
CA LYS A 216 -15.26 -14.12 11.76
C LYS A 216 -14.26 -13.35 10.89
N ILE A 217 -14.75 -12.76 9.80
CA ILE A 217 -14.01 -11.68 9.13
C ILE A 217 -13.91 -10.54 10.14
N LEU A 218 -12.69 -10.17 10.47
CA LEU A 218 -12.41 -9.17 11.48
C LEU A 218 -12.85 -7.79 10.99
N LYS A 219 -13.70 -7.13 11.78
CA LYS A 219 -13.90 -5.68 11.71
C LYS A 219 -12.71 -5.04 12.42
N PHE A 220 -11.58 -4.90 11.71
CA PHE A 220 -10.43 -4.20 12.26
C PHE A 220 -10.73 -2.70 12.39
N GLU A 221 -10.35 -2.11 13.52
CA GLU A 221 -10.19 -0.66 13.60
C GLU A 221 -9.09 -0.26 12.64
N LYS A 222 -9.47 0.51 11.62
CA LYS A 222 -8.55 0.97 10.58
C LYS A 222 -7.57 1.99 11.19
N LYS A 223 -6.26 1.82 10.94
CA LYS A 223 -5.14 2.62 11.48
C LYS A 223 -5.37 4.15 11.41
N ALA A 224 -4.65 4.88 12.28
CA ALA A 224 -4.75 6.33 12.53
C ALA A 224 -4.84 7.27 11.30
N SER A 225 -4.34 6.86 10.13
CA SER A 225 -4.51 7.61 8.87
C SER A 225 -5.98 7.66 8.43
N ARG A 226 -6.77 6.63 8.71
CA ARG A 226 -8.22 6.67 8.53
C ARG A 226 -8.91 7.53 9.58
N ARG A 227 -8.47 7.53 10.85
CA ARG A 227 -8.98 8.52 11.83
C ARG A 227 -8.73 9.95 11.33
N LYS A 228 -7.55 10.25 10.76
CA LYS A 228 -7.29 11.55 10.10
C LYS A 228 -8.21 11.81 8.91
N ARG A 229 -8.53 10.80 8.08
CA ARG A 229 -9.50 10.96 6.98
C ARG A 229 -10.93 11.08 7.44
N GLU A 230 -11.33 10.35 8.46
CA GLU A 230 -12.65 10.45 9.09
C GLU A 230 -12.80 11.82 9.72
N LEU A 231 -11.78 12.32 10.44
CA LEU A 231 -11.73 13.71 10.91
C LEU A 231 -11.83 14.71 9.74
N LYS A 232 -11.08 14.49 8.66
CA LYS A 232 -11.16 15.36 7.47
C LYS A 232 -12.56 15.32 6.83
N HIS A 233 -13.17 14.15 6.73
CA HIS A 233 -14.52 13.98 6.21
C HIS A 233 -15.57 14.60 7.12
N LEU A 234 -15.38 14.50 8.44
CA LEU A 234 -16.23 15.15 9.45
C LEU A 234 -16.12 16.66 9.31
N LYS A 235 -14.90 17.21 9.26
CA LYS A 235 -14.64 18.63 9.00
C LYS A 235 -15.29 19.13 7.70
N ILE A 236 -15.19 18.34 6.62
CA ILE A 236 -15.85 18.67 5.35
C ILE A 236 -17.38 18.63 5.48
N LYS A 237 -17.92 17.68 6.25
CA LYS A 237 -19.37 17.55 6.47
C LYS A 237 -19.91 18.69 7.32
N GLU A 238 -19.22 19.04 8.40
CA GLU A 238 -19.51 20.19 9.28
C GLU A 238 -19.44 21.49 8.47
N ALA A 239 -18.35 21.71 7.74
CA ALA A 239 -18.24 22.87 6.86
C ALA A 239 -19.34 22.95 5.81
N ARG A 240 -19.90 21.82 5.35
CA ARG A 240 -21.02 21.80 4.40
C ARG A 240 -22.39 22.07 5.02
N ILE A 241 -22.53 21.91 6.33
CA ILE A 241 -23.72 22.33 7.06
C ILE A 241 -23.75 23.87 7.10
N GLU A 242 -22.60 24.49 7.32
CA GLU A 242 -22.45 25.96 7.40
C GLU A 242 -22.34 26.62 6.02
N HIS A 243 -21.67 25.95 5.07
CA HIS A 243 -21.29 26.51 3.78
C HIS A 243 -21.60 25.52 2.65
N LYS A 244 -22.68 25.80 1.90
CA LYS A 244 -23.23 24.90 0.88
C LYS A 244 -22.20 24.38 -0.14
N PHE A 245 -21.22 25.19 -0.52
CA PHE A 245 -20.25 24.86 -1.56
C PHE A 245 -18.87 24.45 -1.01
N ALA A 246 -18.73 24.30 0.31
CA ALA A 246 -17.46 23.95 0.93
C ALA A 246 -16.85 22.65 0.38
N TYR A 247 -15.57 22.72 0.04
CA TYR A 247 -14.74 21.65 -0.51
C TYR A 247 -15.30 21.00 -1.80
N THR A 248 -16.15 21.73 -2.53
CA THR A 248 -16.56 21.36 -3.89
C THR A 248 -15.59 21.93 -4.92
N LYS A 249 -15.60 21.38 -6.14
CA LYS A 249 -14.76 21.90 -7.23
C LYS A 249 -15.18 23.35 -7.52
N TRP A 250 -14.21 24.26 -7.53
CA TRP A 250 -14.41 25.64 -7.95
C TRP A 250 -14.86 25.70 -9.40
N LYS A 251 -15.94 26.44 -9.65
CA LYS A 251 -16.40 26.80 -10.99
C LYS A 251 -15.73 28.10 -11.45
N ASN A 252 -15.87 28.42 -12.74
CA ASN A 252 -15.27 29.63 -13.30
C ASN A 252 -16.01 30.87 -12.81
N GLU A 253 -17.34 30.80 -12.75
CA GLU A 253 -18.20 31.88 -12.29
C GLU A 253 -17.89 32.25 -10.82
N GLU A 254 -17.54 31.27 -9.99
CA GLU A 254 -17.11 31.52 -8.61
C GLU A 254 -15.77 32.27 -8.54
N ASN A 255 -14.87 32.07 -9.51
CA ASN A 255 -13.63 32.82 -9.58
C ASN A 255 -13.89 34.27 -10.01
N ASP A 256 -14.83 34.48 -10.93
CA ASP A 256 -15.22 35.83 -11.38
C ASP A 256 -15.87 36.62 -10.24
N ILE A 257 -16.74 35.98 -9.47
CA ILE A 257 -17.34 36.54 -8.25
C ILE A 257 -16.25 36.87 -7.23
N LEU A 258 -15.36 35.91 -6.92
CA LEU A 258 -14.26 36.12 -5.97
C LEU A 258 -13.38 37.31 -6.37
N PHE A 259 -12.99 37.37 -7.64
CA PHE A 259 -12.16 38.44 -8.16
C PHE A 259 -12.85 39.80 -8.08
N THR A 260 -14.14 39.85 -8.43
CA THR A 260 -14.96 41.07 -8.33
C THR A 260 -15.07 41.55 -6.89
N CYS A 261 -15.39 40.64 -5.96
CA CYS A 261 -15.47 40.97 -4.54
C CYS A 261 -14.14 41.50 -3.98
N CYS A 262 -13.01 40.89 -4.34
CA CYS A 262 -11.70 41.38 -3.94
C CYS A 262 -11.40 42.77 -4.52
N LYS A 263 -11.74 43.04 -5.79
CA LYS A 263 -11.61 44.37 -6.40
C LYS A 263 -12.44 45.44 -5.69
N LEU A 264 -13.61 45.07 -5.18
CA LEU A 264 -14.49 45.93 -4.40
C LEU A 264 -14.07 46.01 -2.91
N ASN A 265 -12.94 45.43 -2.53
CA ASN A 265 -12.41 45.40 -1.16
C ASN A 265 -13.35 44.78 -0.10
N ILE A 266 -14.22 43.84 -0.51
CA ILE A 266 -15.12 43.11 0.38
C ILE A 266 -14.33 42.17 1.30
N GLU A 267 -14.61 42.17 2.59
CA GLU A 267 -13.89 41.32 3.56
C GLU A 267 -14.00 39.83 3.22
N VAL A 268 -12.92 39.08 3.46
CA VAL A 268 -12.84 37.64 3.14
C VAL A 268 -13.95 36.86 3.85
N THR A 269 -14.31 37.24 5.07
CA THR A 269 -15.41 36.65 5.84
C THR A 269 -16.76 36.84 5.15
N ASP A 270 -17.00 38.02 4.59
CA ASP A 270 -18.25 38.33 3.89
C ASP A 270 -18.28 37.61 2.53
N ILE A 271 -17.15 37.55 1.83
CA ILE A 271 -17.00 36.76 0.60
C ILE A 271 -17.36 35.29 0.86
N ALA A 272 -16.80 34.71 1.92
CA ALA A 272 -17.03 33.33 2.35
C ALA A 272 -18.51 33.08 2.68
N ASN A 273 -19.10 33.93 3.53
CA ASN A 273 -20.40 33.69 4.14
C ASN A 273 -21.60 34.16 3.31
N SER A 274 -21.43 35.22 2.51
CA SER A 274 -22.56 35.89 1.84
C SER A 274 -22.56 35.65 0.34
N TYR A 275 -21.39 35.50 -0.29
CA TYR A 275 -21.30 35.45 -1.76
C TYR A 275 -20.99 34.05 -2.28
N LEU A 276 -20.05 33.34 -1.66
CA LEU A 276 -19.54 32.09 -2.22
C LEU A 276 -19.92 30.84 -1.41
N GLN A 277 -20.45 30.99 -0.19
CA GLN A 277 -20.87 29.87 0.67
C GLN A 277 -19.76 28.80 0.76
N ARG A 278 -18.54 29.26 1.06
CA ARG A 278 -17.31 28.46 1.23
C ARG A 278 -16.61 28.88 2.51
N THR A 279 -15.71 28.05 3.03
CA THR A 279 -14.95 28.42 4.23
C THR A 279 -13.98 29.58 3.94
N VAL A 280 -13.67 30.37 4.96
CA VAL A 280 -12.63 31.43 4.89
C VAL A 280 -11.31 30.87 4.37
N GLU A 281 -10.89 29.71 4.90
CA GLU A 281 -9.67 29.01 4.45
C GLU A 281 -9.69 28.71 2.94
N GLU A 282 -10.83 28.29 2.37
CA GLU A 282 -10.95 28.05 0.93
C GLU A 282 -10.84 29.33 0.11
N ILE A 283 -11.42 30.44 0.58
CA ILE A 283 -11.34 31.74 -0.08
C ILE A 283 -9.88 32.22 -0.11
N GLU A 284 -9.19 32.22 1.03
CA GLU A 284 -7.80 32.66 1.14
C GLU A 284 -6.86 31.84 0.24
N ASN A 285 -6.99 30.51 0.29
CA ASN A 285 -6.22 29.62 -0.56
C ASN A 285 -6.51 29.84 -2.04
N ARG A 286 -7.76 30.14 -2.40
CA ARG A 286 -8.14 30.40 -3.79
C ARG A 286 -7.60 31.73 -4.29
N ILE A 287 -7.65 32.79 -3.47
CA ILE A 287 -7.00 34.07 -3.79
C ILE A 287 -5.51 33.84 -4.05
N LYS A 288 -4.82 33.12 -3.16
CA LYS A 288 -3.39 32.79 -3.34
C LYS A 288 -3.10 32.05 -4.64
N TYR A 289 -4.00 31.16 -5.06
CA TYR A 289 -3.89 30.45 -6.34
C TYR A 289 -4.12 31.39 -7.54
N LEU A 290 -5.17 32.22 -7.49
CA LEU A 290 -5.56 33.11 -8.59
C LEU A 290 -4.59 34.28 -8.80
N LYS A 291 -3.86 34.70 -7.76
CA LYS A 291 -2.76 35.69 -7.86
C LYS A 291 -1.72 35.37 -8.94
N ARG A 292 -1.58 34.11 -9.33
CA ARG A 292 -0.66 33.70 -10.40
C ARG A 292 -1.12 34.12 -11.79
N PHE A 293 -2.39 34.48 -11.93
CA PHE A 293 -3.06 34.74 -13.20
C PHE A 293 -3.69 36.12 -13.27
N TYR A 294 -3.97 36.73 -12.12
CA TYR A 294 -4.67 38.02 -12.03
C TYR A 294 -4.01 38.95 -11.01
N GLU A 295 -4.09 40.25 -11.26
CA GLU A 295 -3.67 41.28 -10.31
C GLU A 295 -4.77 41.55 -9.28
N PHE A 296 -4.46 41.28 -8.00
CA PHE A 296 -5.34 41.54 -6.87
C PHE A 296 -4.94 42.83 -6.15
N PRO A 297 -5.89 43.55 -5.49
CA PRO A 297 -5.56 44.72 -4.68
C PRO A 297 -4.59 44.42 -3.54
N LYS A 298 -3.79 45.41 -3.13
CA LYS A 298 -2.74 45.28 -2.10
C LYS A 298 -3.23 44.78 -0.73
N LYS A 299 -4.50 44.98 -0.40
CA LYS A 299 -5.10 44.45 0.84
C LYS A 299 -5.12 42.92 0.86
N TYR A 300 -5.13 42.29 -0.31
CA TYR A 300 -5.15 40.84 -0.46
C TYR A 300 -3.80 40.29 -0.95
N THR A 301 -2.74 41.11 -1.10
CA THR A 301 -1.37 40.64 -1.37
C THR A 301 -0.73 40.07 -0.13
#